data_AF-A0A9P4LP35-F1
#
_entry.id   AF-A0A9P4LP35-F1
#
_cell.length_a   1.000
_cell.length_b   1.000
_cell.length_c   1.000
_cell.angle_alpha   90.00
_cell.angle_beta   90.00
_cell.angle_gamma   90.00
#
_symmetry.space_group_name_H-M   'P 1'
#
loop_
_entity.id
_entity.type
_entity.pdbx_description
1 polymer ?
#
loop_
_entity_poly.entity_id
_entity_poly.type
_entity_poly.pdbx_seq_one_letter_code
_entity_poly.pdbx_strand_id
1 'polypeptide(L)'
;SLVNSFVLDKVGKAEHRRTLAVHENLVSDRSWSLKVKLVTMPVENNHKIVLFEDADPKAFALYVQYLCTSHVPSKPTIGVDITEHTSLCNLCILANDLDDTDAQNAACDAIYAKSTEIVENTYDALPHCEHINLIYKRTSGPCEARRLLVDLYTLKANGE
;
A
#
# COMPACT_ATOMS: atom_id res chain seq x y z
N SER A 1 -24.34 21.95 -0.03
CA SER A 1 -23.15 21.48 0.69
C SER A 1 -22.17 21.00 -0.36
N LEU A 2 -21.10 21.75 -0.62
CA LEU A 2 -20.11 21.41 -1.64
C LEU A 2 -19.30 20.22 -1.13
N VAL A 3 -19.40 19.10 -1.84
CA VAL A 3 -18.61 17.90 -1.54
C VAL A 3 -17.15 18.25 -1.87
N ASN A 4 -16.29 18.36 -0.85
CA ASN A 4 -14.85 18.53 -1.00
C ASN A 4 -14.25 17.23 -1.55
N SER A 5 -14.43 17.01 -2.85
CA SER A 5 -13.88 15.89 -3.60
C SER A 5 -12.57 16.34 -4.25
N PHE A 6 -11.46 15.65 -3.95
CA PHE A 6 -10.20 15.87 -4.65
C PHE A 6 -9.94 14.70 -5.60
N VAL A 7 -9.24 14.99 -6.69
CA VAL A 7 -8.97 14.00 -7.74
C VAL A 7 -7.47 13.74 -7.71
N LEU A 8 -7.08 12.54 -7.31
CA LEU A 8 -5.73 12.01 -7.52
C LEU A 8 -5.59 11.65 -8.99
N ASP A 9 -5.37 12.68 -9.80
CA ASP A 9 -5.04 12.50 -11.19
C ASP A 9 -3.54 12.23 -11.30
N LYS A 10 -3.19 11.01 -11.72
CA LYS A 10 -1.87 10.53 -12.15
C LYS A 10 -1.06 9.80 -11.08
N VAL A 11 -1.39 8.51 -10.96
CA VAL A 11 -0.47 7.49 -10.43
C VAL A 11 0.22 6.80 -11.61
N GLY A 12 1.55 6.73 -11.62
CA GLY A 12 2.36 5.97 -12.59
C GLY A 12 3.02 6.77 -13.75
N LYS A 13 3.92 6.11 -14.50
CA LYS A 13 4.62 6.66 -15.68
C LYS A 13 3.64 7.06 -16.79
N ALA A 14 4.04 8.00 -17.66
CA ALA A 14 3.17 8.69 -18.63
C ALA A 14 2.20 7.81 -19.42
N GLU A 15 2.59 6.58 -19.77
CA GLU A 15 1.81 5.65 -20.59
C GLU A 15 0.83 4.75 -19.80
N HIS A 16 0.92 4.71 -18.46
CA HIS A 16 0.07 3.90 -17.57
C HIS A 16 -0.66 4.71 -16.50
N ARG A 17 -0.81 6.03 -16.72
CA ARG A 17 -1.44 6.95 -15.78
C ARG A 17 -2.89 6.55 -15.49
N ARG A 18 -3.27 6.59 -14.22
CA ARG A 18 -4.67 6.46 -13.78
C ARG A 18 -5.07 7.62 -12.88
N THR A 19 -6.35 7.96 -12.96
CA THR A 19 -7.03 8.97 -12.16
C THR A 19 -7.92 8.28 -11.15
N LEU A 20 -7.79 8.63 -9.87
CA LEU A 20 -8.63 8.15 -8.79
C LEU A 20 -9.26 9.36 -8.06
N ALA A 21 -10.57 9.36 -7.86
CA ALA A 21 -11.24 10.42 -7.09
C ALA A 21 -11.43 9.98 -5.64
N VAL A 22 -11.06 10.84 -4.68
CA VAL A 22 -11.11 10.53 -3.24
C VAL A 22 -11.61 11.75 -2.46
N HIS A 23 -12.20 11.55 -1.28
CA HIS A 23 -12.66 12.65 -0.42
C HIS A 23 -11.53 13.24 0.43
N GLU A 24 -11.37 14.57 0.44
CA GLU A 24 -10.19 15.25 1.03
C GLU A 24 -9.96 14.85 2.48
N ASN A 25 -11.04 14.78 3.23
CA ASN A 25 -11.03 14.41 4.64
C ASN A 25 -10.46 13.00 4.84
N LEU A 26 -10.81 12.06 3.96
CA LEU A 26 -10.41 10.66 4.08
C LEU A 26 -8.89 10.48 4.06
N VAL A 27 -8.20 11.31 3.29
CA VAL A 27 -6.74 11.22 3.14
C VAL A 27 -6.00 12.18 4.06
N SER A 28 -6.55 13.37 4.28
CA SER A 28 -5.94 14.38 5.17
C SER A 28 -6.03 14.03 6.65
N ASP A 29 -7.02 13.23 7.07
CA ASP A 29 -7.11 12.72 8.44
C ASP A 29 -6.07 11.63 8.74
N ARG A 30 -5.45 11.08 7.69
CA ARG A 30 -4.62 9.88 7.74
C ARG A 30 -3.15 10.14 7.44
N SER A 31 -2.90 11.09 6.55
CA SER A 31 -1.56 11.48 6.14
C SER A 31 -1.35 12.97 6.40
N TRP A 32 -0.49 13.27 7.38
CA TRP A 32 -0.10 14.64 7.68
C TRP A 32 0.57 15.32 6.49
N SER A 33 1.48 14.61 5.81
CA SER A 33 2.18 15.12 4.65
C SER A 33 1.22 15.47 3.51
N LEU A 34 0.19 14.64 3.28
CA LEU A 34 -0.86 14.99 2.31
C LEU A 34 -1.76 16.12 2.78
N LYS A 35 -2.12 16.18 4.06
CA LYS A 35 -2.88 17.31 4.61
C LYS A 35 -2.17 18.64 4.34
N VAL A 36 -0.89 18.73 4.67
CA VAL A 36 -0.09 19.93 4.43
C VAL A 36 -0.01 20.26 2.94
N LYS A 37 0.27 19.25 2.09
CA LYS A 37 0.32 19.42 0.64
C LYS A 37 -1.00 19.98 0.11
N LEU A 38 -2.13 19.34 0.45
CA LEU A 38 -3.48 19.69 0.01
C LEU A 38 -3.90 21.11 0.43
N VAL A 39 -3.49 21.59 1.61
CA VAL A 39 -3.79 22.97 2.05
C VAL A 39 -3.15 24.00 1.11
N THR A 40 -1.97 23.70 0.57
CA THR A 40 -1.20 24.62 -0.28
C THR A 40 -1.51 24.52 -1.77
N MET A 41 -2.29 23.51 -2.21
CA MET A 41 -2.53 23.27 -3.63
C MET A 41 -3.61 24.21 -4.21
N PRO A 42 -3.42 24.69 -5.45
CA PRO A 42 -4.48 25.40 -6.16
C PRO A 42 -5.66 24.47 -6.43
N VAL A 43 -6.86 25.06 -6.40
CA VAL A 43 -8.09 24.38 -6.80
C VAL A 43 -8.33 24.64 -8.29
N GLU A 44 -8.40 23.58 -9.07
CA GLU A 44 -8.69 23.60 -10.50
C GLU A 44 -10.01 22.87 -10.75
N ASN A 45 -10.99 23.54 -11.38
CA ASN A 45 -12.31 22.96 -11.67
C ASN A 45 -13.00 22.30 -10.44
N ASN A 46 -12.93 22.96 -9.27
CA ASN A 46 -13.42 22.44 -7.98
C ASN A 46 -12.69 21.19 -7.45
N HIS A 47 -11.49 20.89 -7.96
CA HIS A 47 -10.68 19.76 -7.53
C HIS A 47 -9.25 20.19 -7.22
N LYS A 48 -8.59 19.49 -6.30
CA LYS A 48 -7.14 19.54 -6.13
C LYS A 48 -6.53 18.30 -6.77
N ILE A 49 -5.42 18.47 -7.49
CA ILE A 49 -4.77 17.38 -8.24
C ILE A 49 -3.40 17.08 -7.65
N VAL A 50 -3.23 15.90 -7.05
CA VAL A 50 -1.94 15.45 -6.51
C VAL A 50 -1.31 14.40 -7.43
N LEU A 51 -0.07 14.66 -7.87
CA LEU A 51 0.69 13.74 -8.73
C LEU A 51 1.54 12.78 -7.90
N PHE A 52 1.52 11.50 -8.27
CA PHE A 52 2.35 10.43 -7.71
C PHE A 52 3.06 9.66 -8.82
N GLU A 53 4.23 10.17 -9.23
CA GLU A 53 4.95 9.64 -10.40
C GLU A 53 5.53 8.24 -10.17
N ASP A 54 5.96 7.95 -8.94
CA ASP A 54 6.64 6.71 -8.55
C ASP A 54 5.75 5.68 -7.87
N ALA A 55 4.47 5.99 -7.67
CA ALA A 55 3.53 5.07 -7.04
C ALA A 55 2.90 4.13 -8.08
N ASP A 56 2.66 2.90 -7.66
CA ASP A 56 1.92 1.92 -8.47
C ASP A 56 0.41 2.22 -8.41
N PRO A 57 -0.29 2.29 -9.57
CA PRO A 57 -1.73 2.59 -9.61
C PRO A 57 -2.60 1.61 -8.82
N LYS A 58 -2.22 0.33 -8.76
CA LYS A 58 -2.97 -0.69 -8.02
C LYS A 58 -2.75 -0.51 -6.52
N ALA A 59 -1.53 -0.19 -6.09
CA ALA A 59 -1.23 0.12 -4.69
C ALA A 59 -2.04 1.32 -4.20
N PHE A 60 -2.17 2.36 -5.03
CA PHE A 60 -3.00 3.51 -4.68
C PHE A 60 -4.49 3.15 -4.62
N ALA A 61 -4.99 2.34 -5.56
CA ALA A 61 -6.37 1.86 -5.51
C ALA A 61 -6.65 1.04 -4.24
N LEU A 62 -5.71 0.18 -3.83
CA LEU A 62 -5.79 -0.59 -2.57
C LEU A 62 -5.78 0.33 -1.35
N TYR A 63 -4.93 1.35 -1.35
CA TYR A 63 -4.89 2.35 -0.28
C TYR A 63 -6.23 3.07 -0.14
N VAL A 64 -6.80 3.57 -1.24
CA VAL A 64 -8.13 4.21 -1.22
C VAL A 64 -9.22 3.25 -0.75
N GLN A 65 -9.18 2.00 -1.19
CA GLN A 65 -10.12 0.99 -0.72
C GLN A 65 -9.99 0.79 0.79
N TYR A 66 -8.77 0.61 1.31
CA TYR A 66 -8.52 0.48 2.74
C TYR A 66 -9.02 1.71 3.51
N LEU A 67 -8.81 2.93 3.01
CA LEU A 67 -9.33 4.12 3.65
C LEU A 67 -10.87 4.14 3.73
N CYS A 68 -11.54 3.67 2.68
CA CYS A 68 -13.00 3.61 2.65
C CYS A 68 -13.60 2.51 3.53
N THR A 69 -12.94 1.35 3.64
CA THR A 69 -13.51 0.16 4.28
C THR A 69 -12.87 -0.19 5.61
N SER A 70 -11.71 0.40 5.92
CA SER A 70 -10.80 -0.02 7.00
C SER A 70 -10.31 -1.47 6.88
N HIS A 71 -10.40 -2.07 5.68
CA HIS A 71 -9.98 -3.46 5.42
C HIS A 71 -9.13 -3.54 4.15
N VAL A 72 -7.99 -4.22 4.24
CA VAL A 72 -7.17 -4.56 3.07
C VAL A 72 -7.79 -5.78 2.39
N PRO A 73 -8.24 -5.68 1.12
CA PRO A 73 -8.80 -6.83 0.43
C PRO A 73 -7.72 -7.88 0.18
N SER A 74 -8.03 -9.13 0.48
CA SER A 74 -7.19 -10.27 0.13
C SER A 74 -8.00 -11.30 -0.64
N LYS A 75 -7.34 -12.03 -1.55
CA LYS A 75 -7.95 -13.14 -2.26
C LYS A 75 -7.56 -14.45 -1.57
N PRO A 76 -8.50 -15.41 -1.42
CA PRO A 76 -8.13 -16.76 -1.01
C PRO A 76 -7.05 -17.32 -1.95
N THR A 77 -6.00 -17.90 -1.39
CA THR A 77 -4.92 -18.48 -2.22
C THR A 77 -5.45 -19.67 -3.01
N ILE A 78 -5.49 -19.54 -4.34
CA ILE A 78 -5.75 -20.63 -5.28
C ILE A 78 -4.47 -20.84 -6.09
N GLY A 79 -3.55 -21.67 -5.58
CA GLY A 79 -2.23 -21.89 -6.18
C GLY A 79 -1.20 -20.79 -5.85
N VAL A 80 -0.05 -20.80 -6.53
CA VAL A 80 1.04 -19.85 -6.27
C VAL A 80 0.72 -18.50 -6.93
N ASP A 81 0.14 -17.56 -6.17
CA ASP A 81 -0.09 -16.17 -6.61
C ASP A 81 0.90 -15.21 -5.93
N ILE A 82 2.03 -14.98 -6.59
CA ILE A 82 3.03 -13.99 -6.15
C ILE A 82 2.55 -12.53 -6.30
N THR A 83 1.49 -12.28 -7.09
CA THR A 83 1.05 -10.93 -7.43
C THR A 83 0.36 -10.22 -6.26
N GLU A 84 -0.21 -11.00 -5.33
CA GLU A 84 -0.81 -10.46 -4.12
C GLU A 84 0.26 -9.89 -3.18
N HIS A 85 1.35 -10.63 -2.93
CA HIS A 85 2.50 -10.12 -2.17
C HIS A 85 3.08 -8.85 -2.77
N THR A 86 3.21 -8.78 -4.10
CA THR A 86 3.64 -7.55 -4.79
C THR A 86 2.70 -6.38 -4.47
N SER A 87 1.39 -6.62 -4.49
CA SER A 87 0.39 -5.57 -4.24
C SER A 87 0.43 -5.10 -2.77
N LEU A 88 0.56 -6.02 -1.82
CA LEU A 88 0.66 -5.72 -0.39
C LEU A 88 1.97 -4.99 -0.05
N CYS A 89 3.11 -5.41 -0.63
CA CYS A 89 4.38 -4.70 -0.46
C CYS A 89 4.32 -3.28 -1.04
N ASN A 90 3.71 -3.09 -2.21
CA ASN A 90 3.54 -1.75 -2.77
C ASN A 90 2.59 -0.89 -1.93
N LEU A 91 1.53 -1.46 -1.35
CA LEU A 91 0.67 -0.75 -0.40
C LEU A 91 1.46 -0.29 0.83
N CYS A 92 2.29 -1.18 1.39
CA CYS A 92 3.15 -0.85 2.52
C CYS A 92 4.15 0.28 2.20
N ILE A 93 4.74 0.27 1.01
CA ILE A 93 5.64 1.34 0.54
C ILE A 93 4.88 2.64 0.36
N LEU A 94 3.72 2.61 -0.28
CA LEU A 94 2.89 3.79 -0.45
C LEU A 94 2.49 4.38 0.90
N ALA A 95 2.03 3.57 1.85
CA ALA A 95 1.67 4.04 3.19
C ALA A 95 2.86 4.68 3.92
N ASN A 96 4.07 4.11 3.75
CA ASN A 96 5.30 4.72 4.25
C ASN A 96 5.59 6.07 3.60
N ASP A 97 5.49 6.16 2.27
CA ASP A 97 5.72 7.41 1.51
C ASP A 97 4.69 8.50 1.86
N LEU A 98 3.52 8.10 2.38
CA LEU A 98 2.44 8.98 2.81
C LEU A 98 2.46 9.28 4.31
N ASP A 99 3.40 8.73 5.09
CA ASP A 99 3.41 8.82 6.56
C ASP A 99 2.09 8.35 7.21
N ASP A 100 1.39 7.37 6.62
CA ASP A 100 0.19 6.74 7.20
C ASP A 100 0.59 5.44 7.92
N THR A 101 0.93 5.57 9.20
CA THR A 101 1.35 4.43 10.05
C THR A 101 0.28 3.35 10.16
N ASP A 102 -0.99 3.73 10.22
CA ASP A 102 -2.08 2.78 10.37
C ASP A 102 -2.28 1.96 9.09
N ALA A 103 -2.19 2.59 7.91
CA ALA A 103 -2.22 1.87 6.64
C ALA A 103 -0.96 0.99 6.45
N GLN A 104 0.20 1.45 6.94
CA GLN A 104 1.42 0.66 6.92
C GLN A 104 1.29 -0.59 7.79
N ASN A 105 0.72 -0.46 9.00
CA ASN A 105 0.42 -1.57 9.90
C ASN A 105 -0.57 -2.54 9.27
N ALA A 106 -1.68 -2.04 8.70
CA ALA A 106 -2.66 -2.87 8.02
C ALA A 106 -2.07 -3.65 6.83
N ALA A 107 -1.13 -3.04 6.09
CA ALA A 107 -0.41 -3.73 5.02
C ALA A 107 0.53 -4.81 5.58
N CYS A 108 1.22 -4.55 6.69
CA CYS A 108 2.06 -5.54 7.37
C CYS A 108 1.23 -6.72 7.90
N ASP A 109 0.08 -6.44 8.53
CA ASP A 109 -0.86 -7.45 9.01
C ASP A 109 -1.36 -8.32 7.85
N ALA A 110 -1.68 -7.72 6.70
CA ALA A 110 -2.10 -8.44 5.50
C ALA A 110 -0.97 -9.32 4.93
N ILE A 111 0.28 -8.83 4.91
CA ILE A 111 1.45 -9.63 4.48
C ILE A 111 1.65 -10.82 5.42
N TYR A 112 1.56 -10.59 6.74
CA TYR A 112 1.67 -11.65 7.74
C TYR A 112 0.57 -12.70 7.56
N ALA A 113 -0.70 -12.26 7.54
CA ALA A 113 -1.84 -13.13 7.34
C ALA A 113 -1.68 -13.98 6.08
N LYS A 114 -1.29 -13.35 4.97
CA LYS A 114 -1.04 -14.05 3.70
C LYS A 114 0.08 -15.08 3.79
N SER A 115 1.15 -14.73 4.49
CA SER A 115 2.31 -15.60 4.70
C SER A 115 1.99 -16.82 5.57
N THR A 116 0.95 -16.72 6.39
CA THR A 116 0.46 -17.80 7.28
C THR A 116 -0.75 -18.55 6.73
N GLU A 117 -1.22 -18.23 5.52
CA GLU A 117 -2.33 -18.98 4.90
C GLU A 117 -1.91 -20.43 4.67
N ILE A 118 -2.68 -21.37 5.22
CA ILE A 118 -2.50 -22.80 4.97
C ILE A 118 -3.01 -23.08 3.57
N VAL A 119 -2.09 -23.25 2.63
CA VAL A 119 -2.39 -23.71 1.27
C VAL A 119 -2.03 -25.17 1.18
N GLU A 120 -2.99 -26.03 0.84
CA GLU A 120 -2.76 -27.46 0.67
C GLU A 120 -1.57 -27.69 -0.27
N ASN A 121 -0.51 -28.29 0.27
CA ASN A 121 0.70 -28.73 -0.44
C ASN A 121 1.64 -27.66 -1.04
N THR A 122 1.60 -26.39 -0.62
CA THR A 122 2.61 -25.40 -1.07
C THR A 122 3.30 -24.67 0.09
N TYR A 123 4.60 -24.88 0.22
CA TYR A 123 5.50 -24.22 1.17
C TYR A 123 5.93 -22.80 0.74
N ASP A 124 5.25 -22.20 -0.23
CA ASP A 124 5.66 -20.95 -0.91
C ASP A 124 4.75 -19.75 -0.61
N ALA A 125 4.15 -19.71 0.58
CA ALA A 125 3.33 -18.56 0.99
C ALA A 125 4.15 -17.32 1.39
N LEU A 126 5.48 -17.39 1.50
CA LEU A 126 6.29 -16.25 1.93
C LEU A 126 6.56 -15.23 0.80
N PRO A 127 6.80 -13.94 1.14
CA PRO A 127 7.25 -12.95 0.17
C PRO A 127 8.61 -13.32 -0.44
N HIS A 128 8.65 -13.68 -1.73
CA HIS A 128 9.88 -13.96 -2.48
C HIS A 128 10.94 -12.83 -2.47
N CYS A 129 12.15 -13.15 -2.92
CA CYS A 129 13.30 -12.22 -2.95
C CYS A 129 13.03 -10.89 -3.68
N GLU A 130 12.17 -10.87 -4.69
CA GLU A 130 11.75 -9.65 -5.37
C GLU A 130 10.98 -8.69 -4.45
N HIS A 131 10.11 -9.22 -3.59
CA HIS A 131 9.35 -8.47 -2.59
C HIS A 131 10.27 -7.89 -1.51
N ILE A 132 11.22 -8.70 -1.04
CA ILE A 132 12.25 -8.26 -0.09
C ILE A 132 13.04 -7.10 -0.70
N ASN A 133 13.54 -7.28 -1.92
CA ASN A 133 14.28 -6.26 -2.64
C ASN A 133 13.46 -4.97 -2.82
N LEU A 134 12.16 -5.11 -3.12
CA LEU A 134 11.25 -3.99 -3.27
C LEU A 134 11.11 -3.18 -1.98
N ILE A 135 10.81 -3.84 -0.84
CA ILE A 135 10.70 -3.20 0.47
C ILE A 135 12.02 -2.54 0.87
N TYR A 136 13.16 -3.25 0.78
CA TYR A 136 14.45 -2.70 1.19
C TYR A 136 14.93 -1.54 0.30
N LYS A 137 14.59 -1.53 -0.99
CA LYS A 137 14.95 -0.41 -1.89
C LYS A 137 14.10 0.84 -1.67
N ARG A 138 12.84 0.68 -1.24
CA ARG A 138 11.86 1.78 -1.19
C ARG A 138 11.57 2.32 0.20
N THR A 139 12.02 1.64 1.24
CA THR A 139 11.95 2.13 2.62
C THR A 139 13.34 2.55 3.10
N SER A 140 13.43 3.33 4.18
CA SER A 140 14.70 3.74 4.80
C SER A 140 14.80 3.27 6.25
N GLY A 141 16.01 3.03 6.74
CA GLY A 141 16.27 2.69 8.14
C GLY A 141 15.64 1.37 8.63
N PRO A 142 15.59 1.15 9.95
CA PRO A 142 14.74 0.14 10.57
C PRO A 142 13.27 0.56 10.37
N CYS A 143 12.47 -0.26 9.69
CA CYS A 143 11.03 -0.07 9.58
C CYS A 143 10.30 -1.40 9.82
N GLU A 144 9.03 -1.31 10.21
CA GLU A 144 8.20 -2.45 10.58
C GLU A 144 8.10 -3.50 9.48
N ALA A 145 7.99 -3.07 8.22
CA ALA A 145 7.96 -3.96 7.07
C ALA A 145 9.25 -4.80 6.93
N ARG A 146 10.43 -4.18 7.14
CA ARG A 146 11.72 -4.90 7.09
C ARG A 146 11.85 -5.88 8.25
N ARG A 147 11.40 -5.49 9.45
CA ARG A 147 11.38 -6.36 10.63
C ARG A 147 10.47 -7.57 10.39
N LEU A 148 9.25 -7.35 9.92
CA LEU A 148 8.30 -8.40 9.58
C LEU A 148 8.90 -9.43 8.61
N LEU A 149 9.58 -8.98 7.55
CA LEU A 149 10.23 -9.89 6.60
C LEU A 149 11.30 -10.75 7.27
N VAL A 150 12.13 -10.19 8.15
CA VAL A 150 13.12 -10.95 8.90
C VAL A 150 12.45 -11.97 9.82
N ASP A 151 11.40 -11.57 10.53
CA ASP A 151 10.67 -12.43 11.46
C ASP A 151 10.02 -13.61 10.73
N LEU A 152 9.31 -13.35 9.61
CA LEU A 152 8.68 -14.40 8.79
C LEU A 152 9.68 -15.47 8.32
N TYR A 153 10.85 -15.05 7.85
CA TYR A 153 11.88 -15.98 7.39
C TYR A 153 12.58 -16.71 8.54
N THR A 154 12.69 -16.08 9.71
CA THR A 154 13.23 -16.72 10.92
C THR A 154 12.28 -17.77 11.45
N LEU A 155 10.98 -17.47 11.54
CA LEU A 155 9.92 -18.41 11.93
C LEU A 155 9.91 -19.64 11.01
N LYS A 156 9.91 -19.42 9.69
CA LYS A 156 9.98 -20.52 8.71
C LYS A 156 11.23 -21.38 8.86
N ALA A 157 12.39 -20.78 9.13
CA ALA A 157 13.63 -21.53 9.34
C ALA A 157 13.60 -22.38 10.62
N ASN A 158 12.83 -21.94 11.62
CA ASN A 158 12.63 -22.67 12.88
C ASN A 158 11.50 -23.72 12.81
N GLY A 159 10.74 -23.77 11.71
CA GLY A 159 9.62 -24.71 11.52
C GLY A 159 8.34 -24.32 12.27
N GLU A 160 8.18 -23.02 12.56
CA GLU A 160 6.99 -22.43 13.16
C GLU A 160 6.01 -21.90 12.11
#